data_AF-A0A4V2L1U5-F1
#
_entry.id   AF-A0A4V2L1U5-F1
#
_cell.length_a   1.000
_cell.length_b   1.000
_cell.length_c   1.000
_cell.angle_alpha   90.00
_cell.angle_beta   90.00
_cell.angle_gamma   90.00
#
_symmetry.space_group_name_H-M   'P 1'
#
loop_
_entity.id
_entity.type
_entity.pdbx_description
1 polymer ?
#
loop_
_entity_poly.entity_id
_entity_poly.type
_entity_poly.pdbx_seq_one_letter_code
_entity_poly.pdbx_strand_id
1 'polypeptide(L)'
;MELTTFINQVSRFQNQHGFNTSIWNDSLLKNELTRLDSNITINYWSQSGNNTDAAIIADRYANRVSVPDILASGHPIVNCNSYATYYQIKNIGNVNDDDYFINYLNNTFRPNIFNEIDTNGHNQDWTIEDGVTTNGILVSLWGADSEHVTPTAIVNFIKRMTIPRSF
;
A
#
# COMPACT_ATOMS: atom_id res chain seq x y z
N MET A 1 19.45 -9.73 -4.82
CA MET A 1 20.64 -8.88 -4.60
C MET A 1 20.78 -7.79 -5.66
N GLU A 2 20.60 -8.07 -6.95
CA GLU A 2 20.68 -7.03 -7.98
C GLU A 2 19.60 -5.94 -7.83
N LEU A 3 18.37 -6.33 -7.48
CA LEU A 3 17.25 -5.38 -7.37
C LEU A 3 17.45 -4.34 -6.26
N THR A 4 17.77 -4.74 -5.03
CA THR A 4 18.02 -3.80 -3.93
C THR A 4 19.18 -2.85 -4.24
N THR A 5 20.26 -3.34 -4.87
CA THR A 5 21.36 -2.48 -5.32
C THR A 5 20.89 -1.45 -6.34
N PHE A 6 20.08 -1.86 -7.32
CA PHE A 6 19.50 -0.95 -8.31
C PHE A 6 18.60 0.10 -7.65
N ILE A 7 17.71 -0.31 -6.74
CA ILE A 7 16.82 0.60 -6.00
C ILE A 7 17.64 1.65 -5.23
N ASN A 8 18.69 1.23 -4.52
CA ASN A 8 19.57 2.15 -3.80
C ASN A 8 20.30 3.12 -4.72
N GLN A 9 20.78 2.66 -5.88
CA GLN A 9 21.41 3.54 -6.87
C GLN A 9 20.46 4.61 -7.37
N VAL A 10 19.22 4.23 -7.72
CA VAL A 10 18.17 5.17 -8.15
C VAL A 10 17.83 6.14 -7.01
N SER A 11 17.67 5.64 -5.79
CA SER A 11 17.39 6.47 -4.61
C SER A 11 18.46 7.51 -4.37
N ARG A 12 19.74 7.09 -4.32
CA ARG A 12 20.87 8.01 -4.11
C ARG A 12 20.94 9.07 -5.20
N PHE A 13 20.69 8.70 -6.46
CA PHE A 13 20.63 9.66 -7.56
C PHE A 13 19.49 10.67 -7.38
N GLN A 14 18.29 10.22 -7.00
CA GLN A 14 17.14 11.10 -6.73
C GLN A 14 17.40 12.05 -5.55
N ASN A 15 17.99 11.54 -4.46
CA ASN A 15 18.32 12.32 -3.26
C ASN A 15 19.32 13.45 -3.57
N GLN A 16 20.28 13.22 -4.47
CA GLN A 16 21.21 14.28 -4.93
C GLN A 16 20.50 15.45 -5.63
N HIS A 17 19.28 15.23 -6.12
CA HIS A 17 18.45 16.23 -6.78
C HIS A 17 17.31 16.75 -5.89
N GLY A 18 17.34 16.45 -4.59
CA GLY A 18 16.36 16.93 -3.62
C GLY A 18 15.02 16.18 -3.63
N PHE A 19 14.96 14.99 -4.23
CA PHE A 19 13.77 14.14 -4.21
C PHE A 19 13.91 13.01 -3.19
N ASN A 20 12.81 12.66 -2.53
CA ASN A 20 12.71 11.43 -1.75
C ASN A 20 12.23 10.28 -2.63
N THR A 21 12.67 9.06 -2.31
CA THR A 21 12.25 7.86 -3.02
C THR A 21 11.22 7.08 -2.21
N SER A 22 10.13 6.68 -2.86
CA SER A 22 9.18 5.69 -2.35
C SER A 22 9.05 4.51 -3.30
N ILE A 23 8.83 3.31 -2.76
CA ILE A 23 8.71 2.07 -3.53
C ILE A 23 7.50 1.25 -3.06
N TRP A 24 6.97 0.39 -3.93
CA TRP A 24 5.99 -0.62 -3.55
C TRP A 24 6.67 -1.83 -2.89
N ASN A 25 5.98 -2.49 -1.95
CA ASN A 25 6.53 -3.61 -1.18
C ASN A 25 6.67 -4.94 -1.95
N ASP A 26 6.19 -5.03 -3.20
CA ASP A 26 6.04 -6.26 -4.00
C ASP A 26 7.24 -7.20 -4.01
N SER A 27 8.45 -6.65 -4.15
CA SER A 27 9.67 -7.44 -4.32
C SER A 27 10.64 -7.31 -3.15
N LEU A 28 10.18 -6.71 -2.05
CA LEU A 28 11.01 -6.50 -0.88
C LEU A 28 11.00 -7.77 -0.01
N LEU A 29 12.15 -8.44 0.05
CA LEU A 29 12.33 -9.63 0.87
C LEU A 29 12.90 -9.25 2.24
N LYS A 30 12.59 -10.05 3.26
CA LYS A 30 13.05 -9.85 4.65
C LYS A 30 14.57 -9.70 4.76
N ASN A 31 15.31 -10.52 4.01
CA ASN A 31 16.78 -10.49 4.00
C ASN A 31 17.40 -9.34 3.17
N GLU A 32 16.59 -8.60 2.41
CA GLU A 32 17.05 -7.44 1.63
C GLU A 32 16.77 -6.12 2.35
N LEU A 33 15.82 -6.10 3.30
CA LEU A 33 15.39 -4.92 4.02
C LEU A 33 16.54 -4.19 4.73
N THR A 34 17.45 -4.91 5.39
CA THR A 34 18.62 -4.30 6.07
C THR A 34 19.65 -3.69 5.11
N ARG A 35 19.54 -3.96 3.80
CA ARG A 35 20.41 -3.42 2.75
C ARG A 35 19.75 -2.31 1.97
N LEU A 36 18.45 -2.09 2.14
CA LEU A 36 17.72 -0.99 1.52
C LEU A 36 18.13 0.33 2.20
N ASP A 37 18.37 1.38 1.43
CA ASP A 37 18.73 2.68 2.01
C ASP A 37 17.59 3.18 2.92
N SER A 38 17.90 3.46 4.19
CA SER A 38 16.91 3.68 5.27
C SER A 38 15.93 4.84 5.04
N ASN A 39 16.26 5.77 4.14
CA ASN A 39 15.40 6.91 3.80
C ASN A 39 14.32 6.57 2.75
N ILE A 40 14.37 5.38 2.15
CA ILE A 40 13.35 4.92 1.19
C ILE A 40 12.05 4.64 1.95
N THR A 41 10.97 5.29 1.51
CA THR A 41 9.62 5.07 2.04
C THR A 41 8.95 3.87 1.37
N ILE A 42 8.31 3.00 2.14
CA ILE A 42 7.65 1.80 1.62
C ILE A 42 6.14 2.04 1.56
N ASN A 43 5.60 2.04 0.34
CA ASN A 43 4.17 2.01 0.07
C ASN A 43 3.68 0.57 0.20
N TYR A 44 3.02 0.26 1.32
CA TYR A 44 2.62 -1.10 1.67
C TYR A 44 1.17 -1.36 1.26
N TRP A 45 0.96 -2.19 0.23
CA TRP A 45 -0.39 -2.45 -0.30
C TRP A 45 -0.93 -3.85 0.01
N SER A 46 -0.07 -4.88 -0.03
CA SER A 46 -0.43 -6.26 0.29
C SER A 46 0.82 -7.12 0.44
N GLN A 47 0.91 -7.94 1.49
CA GLN A 47 1.98 -8.94 1.61
C GLN A 47 1.83 -10.04 0.55
N SER A 48 0.59 -10.55 0.43
CA SER A 48 0.24 -11.63 -0.49
C SER A 48 0.12 -11.17 -1.93
N GLY A 49 0.19 -9.86 -2.21
CA GLY A 49 -0.15 -9.25 -3.49
C GLY A 49 -1.56 -9.63 -3.97
N ASN A 50 -2.52 -9.71 -3.05
CA ASN A 50 -3.89 -10.20 -3.23
C ASN A 50 -3.99 -11.57 -3.91
N ASN A 51 -2.99 -12.42 -3.74
CA ASN A 51 -3.00 -13.77 -4.31
C ASN A 51 -3.80 -14.72 -3.41
N THR A 52 -4.46 -15.71 -4.02
CA THR A 52 -5.26 -16.72 -3.31
C THR A 52 -4.68 -18.14 -3.41
N ASP A 53 -3.60 -18.32 -4.17
CA ASP A 53 -2.91 -19.60 -4.31
C ASP A 53 -2.07 -19.88 -3.06
N ALA A 54 -2.35 -21.01 -2.39
CA ALA A 54 -1.72 -21.37 -1.13
C ALA A 54 -0.19 -21.53 -1.23
N ALA A 55 0.33 -22.03 -2.36
CA ALA A 55 1.78 -22.18 -2.53
C ALA A 55 2.46 -20.82 -2.71
N ILE A 56 1.83 -19.91 -3.46
CA ILE A 56 2.33 -18.53 -3.61
C ILE A 56 2.27 -17.79 -2.28
N ILE A 57 1.17 -17.91 -1.53
CA ILE A 57 1.05 -17.26 -0.21
C ILE A 57 2.11 -17.79 0.76
N ALA A 58 2.32 -19.11 0.81
CA ALA A 58 3.34 -19.71 1.67
C ALA A 58 4.75 -19.19 1.35
N ASP A 59 5.10 -19.10 0.06
CA ASP A 59 6.37 -18.51 -0.39
C ASP A 59 6.49 -17.03 0.02
N ARG A 60 5.44 -16.25 -0.19
CA ARG A 60 5.42 -14.82 0.16
C ARG A 60 5.51 -14.60 1.67
N TYR A 61 4.79 -15.37 2.48
CA TYR A 61 4.87 -15.31 3.93
C TYR A 61 6.29 -15.61 4.44
N ALA A 62 6.95 -16.59 3.85
CA ALA A 62 8.33 -16.93 4.21
C ALA A 62 9.31 -15.81 3.85
N ASN A 63 9.16 -15.22 2.66
CA ASN A 63 10.22 -14.41 2.05
C ASN A 63 9.96 -12.90 2.02
N ARG A 64 8.73 -12.45 1.77
CA ARG A 64 8.38 -11.02 1.65
C ARG A 64 8.24 -10.37 3.01
N VAL A 65 8.58 -9.09 3.09
CA VAL A 65 8.42 -8.29 4.31
C VAL A 65 6.95 -8.17 4.69
N SER A 66 6.69 -8.25 6.00
CA SER A 66 5.47 -7.82 6.66
C SER A 66 5.61 -6.38 7.19
N VAL A 67 4.52 -5.76 7.65
CA VAL A 67 4.54 -4.47 8.35
C VAL A 67 5.43 -4.51 9.59
N PRO A 68 5.37 -5.52 10.48
CA PRO A 68 6.32 -5.65 11.59
C PRO A 68 7.79 -5.67 11.16
N ASP A 69 8.13 -6.36 10.05
CA ASP A 69 9.50 -6.39 9.54
C ASP A 69 9.97 -4.98 9.15
N ILE A 70 9.12 -4.23 8.44
CA ILE A 70 9.37 -2.85 8.01
C ILE A 70 9.58 -1.93 9.22
N LEU A 71 8.72 -2.03 10.22
CA LEU A 71 8.82 -1.19 11.42
C LEU A 71 10.08 -1.50 12.23
N ALA A 72 10.43 -2.79 12.38
CA ALA A 72 11.65 -3.19 13.06
C ALA A 72 12.93 -2.69 12.37
N SER A 73 12.88 -2.50 11.04
CA SER A 73 14.01 -1.95 10.27
C SER A 73 14.11 -0.41 10.30
N GLY A 74 13.07 0.28 10.78
CA GLY A 74 13.05 1.75 10.87
C GLY A 74 12.75 2.48 9.56
N HIS A 75 12.31 1.76 8.52
CA HIS A 75 11.88 2.39 7.26
C HIS A 75 10.55 3.14 7.43
N PRO A 76 10.37 4.32 6.82
CA PRO A 76 9.07 4.97 6.74
C PRO A 76 8.07 4.11 5.98
N ILE A 77 6.82 4.05 6.45
CA ILE A 77 5.74 3.27 5.83
C ILE A 77 4.54 4.14 5.50
N VAL A 78 4.02 4.00 4.29
CA VAL A 78 2.74 4.58 3.86
C VAL A 78 1.75 3.43 3.70
N ASN A 79 0.59 3.55 4.34
CA ASN A 79 -0.46 2.55 4.22
C ASN A 79 -1.23 2.74 2.90
N CYS A 80 -1.14 1.74 2.03
CA CYS A 80 -1.81 1.68 0.74
C CYS A 80 -2.68 0.42 0.66
N ASN A 81 -3.24 -0.06 1.78
CA ASN A 81 -3.96 -1.33 1.88
C ASN A 81 -4.93 -1.51 0.70
N SER A 82 -4.68 -2.54 -0.09
CA SER A 82 -5.34 -2.81 -1.37
C SER A 82 -6.85 -2.99 -1.25
N TYR A 83 -7.33 -3.52 -0.13
CA TYR A 83 -8.75 -3.76 0.11
C TYR A 83 -9.45 -2.49 0.60
N ALA A 84 -8.73 -1.68 1.38
CA ALA A 84 -9.31 -0.55 2.10
C ALA A 84 -9.16 0.80 1.37
N THR A 85 -8.15 0.96 0.52
CA THR A 85 -7.75 2.26 -0.03
C THR A 85 -7.68 2.28 -1.56
N TYR A 86 -8.00 1.17 -2.23
CA TYR A 86 -8.03 1.11 -3.69
C TYR A 86 -9.46 1.22 -4.20
N TYR A 87 -9.63 1.97 -5.29
CA TYR A 87 -10.90 2.07 -6.00
C TYR A 87 -10.67 1.99 -7.50
N GLN A 88 -11.51 1.25 -8.21
CA GLN A 88 -11.42 1.14 -9.66
C GLN A 88 -12.18 2.30 -10.29
N ILE A 89 -11.50 3.11 -11.10
CA ILE A 89 -12.09 4.30 -11.73
C ILE A 89 -13.33 3.92 -12.54
N LYS A 90 -13.35 2.74 -13.17
CA LYS A 90 -14.49 2.24 -13.95
C LYS A 90 -15.83 2.20 -13.21
N ASN A 91 -15.79 2.15 -11.87
CA ASN A 91 -16.98 2.12 -11.03
C ASN A 91 -17.52 3.53 -10.70
N ILE A 92 -16.76 4.60 -10.95
CA ILE A 92 -17.19 5.97 -10.65
C ILE A 92 -18.49 6.29 -11.40
N GLY A 93 -19.50 6.75 -10.65
CA GLY A 93 -20.85 6.98 -11.15
C GLY A 93 -21.84 5.87 -10.80
N ASN A 94 -21.36 4.71 -10.33
CA ASN A 94 -22.19 3.79 -9.57
C ASN A 94 -22.33 4.30 -8.13
N VAL A 95 -23.48 4.92 -7.84
CA VAL A 95 -23.75 5.56 -6.54
C VAL A 95 -23.53 4.61 -5.37
N ASN A 96 -23.89 3.32 -5.50
CA ASN A 96 -23.73 2.36 -4.41
C ASN A 96 -22.26 2.07 -4.11
N ASP A 97 -21.45 1.86 -5.15
CA ASP A 97 -20.02 1.57 -4.99
C ASP A 97 -19.28 2.81 -4.50
N ASP A 98 -19.62 3.98 -5.06
CA ASP A 98 -19.06 5.28 -4.68
C ASP A 98 -19.33 5.57 -3.20
N ASP A 99 -20.61 5.51 -2.80
CA ASP A 99 -21.05 5.80 -1.44
C ASP A 99 -20.45 4.81 -0.44
N TYR A 100 -20.38 3.52 -0.79
CA TYR A 100 -19.77 2.51 0.07
C TYR A 100 -18.30 2.84 0.36
N PHE A 101 -17.51 3.06 -0.69
CA PHE A 101 -16.08 3.32 -0.55
C PHE A 101 -15.80 4.63 0.19
N ILE A 102 -16.51 5.71 -0.17
CA ILE A 102 -16.35 7.02 0.46
C ILE A 102 -16.77 6.97 1.93
N ASN A 103 -17.90 6.35 2.25
CA ASN A 103 -18.36 6.25 3.64
C ASN A 103 -17.42 5.39 4.49
N TYR A 104 -16.88 4.30 3.92
CA TYR A 104 -15.87 3.49 4.59
C TYR A 104 -14.60 4.30 4.89
N LEU A 105 -14.04 4.98 3.89
CA LEU A 105 -12.84 5.81 4.08
C LEU A 105 -13.06 6.92 5.10
N ASN A 106 -14.20 7.61 5.05
CA ASN A 106 -14.47 8.78 5.89
C ASN A 106 -14.78 8.42 7.35
N ASN A 107 -15.39 7.25 7.60
CA ASN A 107 -16.00 6.95 8.90
C ASN A 107 -15.50 5.66 9.56
N THR A 108 -14.87 4.76 8.82
CA THR A 108 -14.54 3.40 9.30
C THR A 108 -13.06 3.08 9.19
N PHE A 109 -12.39 3.57 8.14
CA PHE A 109 -10.98 3.28 7.91
C PHE A 109 -10.10 3.67 9.10
N ARG A 110 -9.17 2.79 9.46
CA ARG A 110 -8.15 3.04 10.48
C ARG A 110 -6.77 2.96 9.83
N PRO A 111 -5.87 3.93 10.09
CA PRO A 111 -4.55 3.98 9.45
C PRO A 111 -3.66 2.77 9.74
N ASN A 112 -3.97 1.98 10.78
CA ASN A 112 -3.19 0.82 11.21
C ASN A 112 -3.78 -0.53 10.75
N ILE A 113 -4.69 -0.53 9.77
CA ILE A 113 -5.21 -1.75 9.15
C ILE A 113 -4.44 -2.02 7.86
N PHE A 114 -3.82 -3.19 7.77
CA PHE A 114 -2.99 -3.62 6.63
C PHE A 114 -3.49 -4.94 6.02
N ASN A 115 -3.09 -5.17 4.77
CA ASN A 115 -3.33 -6.42 4.07
C ASN A 115 -2.10 -7.33 4.22
N GLU A 116 -2.20 -8.32 5.11
CA GLU A 116 -1.10 -9.17 5.57
C GLU A 116 -1.43 -10.65 5.39
N ILE A 117 -0.43 -11.51 5.50
CA ILE A 117 -0.65 -12.95 5.61
C ILE A 117 -0.64 -13.34 7.09
N ASP A 118 -1.67 -14.07 7.53
CA ASP A 118 -1.74 -14.55 8.91
C ASP A 118 -0.78 -15.72 9.18
N THR A 119 -0.67 -16.12 10.46
CA THR A 119 0.19 -17.23 10.88
C THR A 119 -0.22 -18.59 10.31
N ASN A 120 -1.43 -18.71 9.75
CA ASN A 120 -1.93 -19.91 9.09
C ASN A 120 -1.67 -19.89 7.58
N GLY A 121 -1.06 -18.82 7.04
CA GLY A 121 -0.77 -18.69 5.62
C GLY A 121 -1.98 -18.26 4.79
N HIS A 122 -2.90 -17.47 5.34
CA HIS A 122 -4.01 -16.88 4.58
C HIS A 122 -3.85 -15.38 4.40
N ASN A 123 -4.19 -14.86 3.22
CA ASN A 123 -4.34 -13.43 3.01
C ASN A 123 -5.47 -12.88 3.88
N GLN A 124 -5.16 -11.85 4.65
CA GLN A 124 -6.10 -11.09 5.47
C GLN A 124 -6.18 -9.67 4.92
N ASP A 125 -7.39 -9.23 4.61
CA ASP A 125 -7.62 -7.87 4.14
C ASP A 125 -7.48 -6.84 5.27
N TRP A 126 -7.79 -7.27 6.50
CA TRP A 126 -7.83 -6.43 7.70
C TRP A 126 -7.03 -7.03 8.87
N THR A 127 -5.71 -6.90 8.81
CA THR A 127 -4.82 -7.13 9.95
C THR A 127 -4.60 -5.81 10.69
N ILE A 128 -4.92 -5.79 11.99
CA ILE A 128 -4.66 -4.62 12.84
C ILE A 128 -3.24 -4.75 13.40
N GLU A 129 -2.40 -3.79 13.05
CA GLU A 129 -1.06 -3.66 13.64
C GLU A 129 -1.11 -2.61 14.75
N ASP A 130 -1.22 -3.07 16.00
CA ASP A 130 -1.38 -2.18 17.16
C ASP A 130 -0.10 -1.36 17.42
N GLY A 131 -0.28 -0.08 17.74
CA GLY A 131 0.84 0.83 18.02
C GLY A 131 1.57 1.33 16.77
N VAL A 132 1.15 0.96 15.57
CA VAL A 132 1.74 1.44 14.32
C VAL A 132 1.28 2.86 14.01
N THR A 133 2.26 3.76 13.90
CA THR A 133 2.09 5.10 13.34
C THR A 133 2.67 5.12 11.92
N THR A 134 1.82 5.36 10.93
CA THR A 134 2.26 5.42 9.53
C THR A 134 2.74 6.83 9.16
N ASN A 135 3.65 6.92 8.19
CA ASN A 135 4.09 8.20 7.63
C ASN A 135 3.09 8.79 6.64
N GLY A 136 2.00 8.06 6.34
CA GLY A 136 0.92 8.53 5.50
C GLY A 136 -0.06 7.42 5.14
N ILE A 137 -1.09 7.82 4.41
CA ILE A 137 -2.10 6.96 3.79
C ILE A 137 -2.17 7.36 2.31
N LEU A 138 -2.20 6.38 1.42
CA LEU A 138 -2.35 6.60 -0.02
C LEU A 138 -3.62 5.92 -0.52
N VAL A 139 -4.61 6.74 -0.90
CA VAL A 139 -5.79 6.28 -1.63
C VAL A 139 -5.45 6.20 -3.12
N SER A 140 -5.62 5.02 -3.72
CA SER A 140 -5.23 4.76 -5.11
C SER A 140 -6.44 4.53 -6.00
N LEU A 141 -6.57 5.34 -7.06
CA LEU A 141 -7.59 5.18 -8.09
C LEU A 141 -6.98 4.50 -9.32
N TRP A 142 -7.41 3.26 -9.61
CA TRP A 142 -6.86 2.45 -10.70
C TRP A 142 -7.68 2.58 -11.99
N GLY A 143 -6.99 2.86 -13.10
CA GLY A 143 -7.62 3.23 -14.37
C GLY A 143 -7.91 2.09 -15.34
N ALA A 144 -7.79 0.83 -14.94
CA ALA A 144 -8.12 -0.29 -15.82
C ALA A 144 -9.60 -0.23 -16.23
N ASP A 145 -9.88 -0.42 -17.53
CA ASP A 145 -11.22 -0.41 -18.13
C ASP A 145 -12.06 0.85 -17.82
N SER A 146 -11.43 2.02 -17.76
CA SER A 146 -12.06 3.28 -17.30
C SER A 146 -12.29 4.31 -18.41
N GLU A 147 -12.27 3.91 -19.67
CA GLU A 147 -12.36 4.81 -20.83
C GLU A 147 -13.67 5.62 -20.87
N HIS A 148 -14.73 5.13 -20.22
CA HIS A 148 -16.02 5.82 -20.10
C HIS A 148 -16.07 6.90 -19.02
N VAL A 149 -15.06 6.98 -18.14
CA VAL A 149 -15.07 7.88 -16.99
C VAL A 149 -14.31 9.16 -17.30
N THR A 150 -14.99 10.30 -17.17
CA THR A 150 -14.38 11.60 -17.46
C THR A 150 -13.47 12.08 -16.32
N PRO A 151 -12.41 12.86 -16.60
CA PRO A 151 -11.61 13.51 -15.57
C PRO A 151 -12.44 14.33 -14.58
N THR A 152 -13.52 14.99 -15.04
CA THR A 152 -14.44 15.73 -14.18
C THR A 152 -15.15 14.83 -13.18
N ALA A 153 -15.57 13.64 -13.60
CA ALA A 153 -16.19 12.66 -12.69
C ALA A 153 -15.19 12.20 -11.62
N ILE A 154 -13.93 11.94 -11.99
CA ILE A 154 -12.84 11.59 -11.06
C ILE A 154 -12.63 12.71 -10.04
N VAL A 155 -12.53 13.97 -10.49
CA VAL A 155 -12.35 15.12 -9.59
C VAL A 155 -13.53 15.28 -8.63
N ASN A 156 -14.77 15.11 -9.11
CA ASN A 156 -15.96 15.20 -8.27
C ASN A 156 -16.02 14.06 -7.24
N PHE A 157 -15.59 12.85 -7.61
CA PHE A 157 -15.47 11.72 -6.70
C PHE A 157 -14.45 12.00 -5.59
N ILE A 158 -13.24 12.47 -5.93
CA ILE A 158 -12.19 12.81 -4.96
C ILE A 158 -12.64 13.89 -3.97
N LYS A 159 -13.38 14.91 -4.44
CA LYS A 159 -13.90 15.99 -3.57
C LYS A 159 -14.85 15.52 -2.47
N ARG A 160 -15.41 14.31 -2.57
CA ARG A 160 -16.29 13.72 -1.56
C ARG A 160 -15.51 12.98 -0.47
N MET A 161 -14.24 12.69 -0.70
CA MET A 161 -13.37 11.98 0.25
C MET A 161 -12.81 12.93 1.29
N THR A 162 -12.78 12.47 2.54
CA THR A 162 -11.99 13.04 3.62
C THR A 162 -11.02 11.97 4.08
N ILE A 163 -9.77 12.08 3.65
CA ILE A 163 -8.75 11.09 4.05
C ILE A 163 -8.39 11.36 5.53
N PRO A 164 -8.55 10.37 6.43
CA PRO A 164 -8.13 10.53 7.82
C PRO A 164 -6.65 10.92 7.86
N ARG A 165 -6.28 11.86 8.72
CA ARG A 165 -4.86 12.16 8.93
C ARG A 165 -4.22 10.98 9.65
N SER A 166 -3.05 10.55 9.20
CA SER A 166 -2.16 9.72 10.00
C SER A 166 -1.79 10.50 11.27
N PHE A 167 -2.01 9.89 12.44
CA PHE A 167 -1.66 10.45 13.75
C PHE A 167 -0.36 9.83 14.23
#